data_AF-I8YII9-F1
#
_entry.id   AF-I8YII9-F1
#
_cell.length_a   1.000
_cell.length_b   1.000
_cell.length_c   1.000
_cell.angle_alpha   90.00
_cell.angle_beta   90.00
_cell.angle_gamma   90.00
#
_symmetry.space_group_name_H-M   'P 1'
#
loop_
_entity.id
_entity.type
_entity.pdbx_description
1 polymer ?
#
loop_
_entity_poly.entity_id
_entity_poly.type
_entity_poly.pdbx_seq_one_letter_code
_entity_poly.pdbx_strand_id
1 'polypeptide(L)'
;MKKKMENFKSHFKITDNKDVIACGIPALDGDNHGRDLGNDIAAFWGKGKTFILVNMRTGKLREFVNADGQLLVEDKDIDYDSIHRHHNHYHCCVDCKRVEFGFNRYNDFKNGLCALVWTTYPDGRYFANEDGFGMEDNDEEKVYCIINTNLEIIVPFQPMDDVKSVLRSVNSFFKR
;
A
#
# COMPACT_ATOMS: atom_id res chain seq x y z
N MET A 1 4.27 26.35 -28.08
CA MET A 1 3.02 25.56 -28.16
C MET A 1 2.67 25.06 -26.77
N LYS A 2 1.55 25.49 -26.16
CA LYS A 2 1.07 24.91 -24.89
C LYS A 2 0.47 23.54 -25.21
N LYS A 3 1.14 22.45 -24.81
CA LYS A 3 0.55 21.10 -24.81
C LYS A 3 -0.75 21.22 -24.02
N LYS A 4 -1.90 20.93 -24.65
CA LYS A 4 -3.18 20.86 -23.95
C LYS A 4 -2.99 19.79 -22.88
N MET A 5 -2.99 20.19 -21.61
CA MET A 5 -2.80 19.27 -20.50
C MET A 5 -4.02 18.35 -20.51
N GLU A 6 -3.81 17.06 -20.82
CA GLU A 6 -4.88 16.08 -20.74
C GLU A 6 -5.50 16.14 -19.36
N ASN A 7 -6.82 16.23 -19.31
CA ASN A 7 -7.55 16.21 -18.05
C ASN A 7 -7.69 14.75 -17.60
N PHE A 8 -6.64 14.19 -17.00
CA PHE A 8 -6.63 12.78 -16.56
C PHE A 8 -7.84 12.41 -15.68
N LYS A 9 -8.37 13.37 -14.91
CA LYS A 9 -9.57 13.13 -14.09
C LYS A 9 -10.79 12.68 -14.90
N SER A 10 -10.91 13.02 -16.19
CA SER A 10 -12.06 12.57 -17.00
C SER A 10 -12.06 11.07 -17.25
N HIS A 11 -10.95 10.36 -17.02
CA HIS A 11 -10.87 8.91 -17.11
C HIS A 11 -11.39 8.19 -15.87
N PHE A 12 -11.74 8.92 -14.81
CA PHE A 12 -12.16 8.33 -13.54
C PHE A 12 -13.56 8.82 -13.17
N LYS A 13 -14.44 7.88 -12.82
CA LYS A 13 -15.75 8.16 -12.26
C LYS A 13 -15.80 7.64 -10.83
N ILE A 14 -16.10 8.52 -9.88
CA ILE A 14 -16.28 8.16 -8.47
C ILE A 14 -17.79 8.03 -8.19
N THR A 15 -18.19 6.92 -7.57
CA THR A 15 -19.58 6.68 -7.14
C THR A 15 -19.84 7.27 -5.76
N ASP A 16 -21.10 7.36 -5.34
CA ASP A 16 -21.48 7.81 -4.00
C ASP A 16 -20.89 6.93 -2.88
N ASN A 17 -20.63 5.65 -3.18
CA ASN A 17 -20.00 4.70 -2.27
C ASN A 17 -18.47 4.78 -2.25
N LYS A 18 -17.89 5.77 -2.94
CA LYS A 18 -16.44 5.95 -3.15
C LYS A 18 -15.78 4.88 -4.00
N ASP A 19 -16.54 4.11 -4.76
CA ASP A 19 -15.95 3.22 -5.76
C ASP A 19 -15.44 4.07 -6.93
N VAL A 20 -14.34 3.64 -7.54
CA VAL A 20 -13.72 4.34 -8.66
C VAL A 20 -13.72 3.42 -9.87
N ILE A 21 -14.32 3.91 -10.95
CA ILE A 21 -14.33 3.25 -12.26
C ILE A 21 -13.34 4.01 -13.14
N ALA A 22 -12.29 3.32 -13.59
CA ALA A 22 -11.37 3.83 -14.61
C ALA A 22 -11.88 3.46 -16.02
N CYS A 23 -11.70 4.35 -16.99
CA CYS A 23 -12.10 4.13 -18.38
C CYS A 23 -10.95 4.45 -19.33
N GLY A 24 -10.55 3.46 -20.14
CA GLY A 24 -9.51 3.62 -21.14
C GLY A 24 -8.09 3.67 -20.55
N ILE A 25 -7.88 2.99 -19.41
CA ILE A 25 -6.57 2.84 -18.79
C ILE A 25 -6.31 1.32 -18.70
N PRO A 26 -5.57 0.73 -19.66
CA PRO A 26 -5.43 -0.72 -19.75
C PRO A 26 -4.93 -1.41 -18.49
N ALA A 27 -4.08 -0.76 -17.69
CA ALA A 27 -3.59 -1.28 -16.42
C ALA A 27 -4.66 -1.37 -15.32
N LEU A 28 -5.78 -0.66 -15.49
CA LEU A 28 -6.90 -0.58 -14.56
C LEU A 28 -8.19 -1.16 -15.12
N ASP A 29 -8.23 -1.50 -16.42
CA ASP A 29 -9.39 -2.12 -17.06
C ASP A 29 -9.61 -3.56 -16.54
N GLY A 30 -10.84 -4.08 -16.66
CA GLY A 30 -11.22 -5.44 -16.23
C GLY A 30 -11.89 -5.48 -14.86
N ASP A 31 -11.72 -6.58 -14.12
CA ASP A 31 -12.33 -6.84 -12.80
C ASP A 31 -11.65 -6.09 -11.64
N ASN A 32 -10.93 -5.00 -11.94
CA ASN A 32 -10.25 -4.24 -10.91
C ASN A 32 -11.26 -3.40 -10.12
N HIS A 33 -11.24 -3.52 -8.80
CA HIS A 33 -12.08 -2.73 -7.91
C HIS A 33 -11.32 -1.49 -7.47
N GLY A 34 -11.76 -0.31 -7.91
CA GLY A 34 -11.18 0.97 -7.51
C GLY A 34 -11.88 1.56 -6.28
N ARG A 35 -11.12 2.23 -5.40
CA ARG A 35 -11.67 2.99 -4.26
C ARG A 35 -10.98 4.33 -4.09
N ASP A 36 -11.77 5.37 -3.90
CA ASP A 36 -11.28 6.72 -3.64
C ASP A 36 -10.72 6.80 -2.21
N LEU A 37 -9.48 7.28 -2.12
CA LEU A 37 -8.74 7.47 -0.87
C LEU A 37 -8.59 8.96 -0.51
N GLY A 38 -9.18 9.86 -1.29
CA GLY A 38 -9.06 11.30 -1.14
C GLY A 38 -7.75 11.87 -1.72
N ASN A 39 -7.66 13.19 -1.77
CA ASN A 39 -6.54 13.93 -2.37
C ASN A 39 -6.20 13.48 -3.80
N ASP A 40 -7.25 13.17 -4.59
CA ASP A 40 -7.16 12.66 -5.96
C ASP A 40 -6.42 11.31 -6.08
N ILE A 41 -6.31 10.54 -4.99
CA ILE A 41 -5.70 9.21 -5.01
C ILE A 41 -6.78 8.14 -4.96
N ALA A 42 -6.66 7.14 -5.83
CA ALA A 42 -7.44 5.91 -5.78
C ALA A 42 -6.52 4.69 -5.62
N ALA A 43 -7.01 3.69 -4.87
CA ALA A 43 -6.43 2.35 -4.88
C ALA A 43 -7.24 1.44 -5.78
N PHE A 44 -6.57 0.58 -6.53
CA PHE A 44 -7.18 -0.47 -7.32
C PHE A 44 -6.63 -1.82 -6.86
N TRP A 45 -7.55 -2.75 -6.58
CA TRP A 45 -7.24 -4.16 -6.36
C TRP A 45 -7.60 -4.92 -7.61
N GLY A 46 -6.63 -5.65 -8.16
CA GLY A 46 -6.82 -6.42 -9.38
C GLY A 46 -6.80 -7.93 -9.14
N LYS A 47 -6.59 -8.68 -10.22
CA LYS A 47 -6.47 -10.15 -10.15
C LYS A 47 -5.36 -10.56 -9.18
N GLY A 48 -5.60 -11.61 -8.40
CA GLY A 48 -4.64 -12.13 -7.45
C GLY A 48 -4.38 -11.15 -6.30
N LYS A 49 -3.09 -10.85 -6.05
CA LYS A 49 -2.68 -9.93 -4.97
C LYS A 49 -2.38 -8.50 -5.45
N THR A 50 -2.78 -8.17 -6.67
CA THR A 50 -2.43 -6.90 -7.31
C THR A 50 -2.91 -5.70 -6.49
N PHE A 51 -2.01 -4.76 -6.21
CA PHE A 51 -2.32 -3.50 -5.53
C PHE A 51 -1.67 -2.33 -6.26
N ILE A 52 -2.51 -1.42 -6.76
CA ILE A 52 -2.09 -0.27 -7.56
C ILE A 52 -2.61 1.00 -6.92
N LEU A 53 -1.76 2.03 -6.83
CA LEU A 53 -2.20 3.39 -6.51
C LEU A 53 -2.15 4.26 -7.76
N VAL A 54 -3.13 5.16 -7.86
CA VAL A 54 -3.27 6.08 -8.98
C VAL A 54 -3.51 7.48 -8.46
N ASN A 55 -2.73 8.44 -8.92
CA ASN A 55 -3.04 9.84 -8.80
C ASN A 55 -3.93 10.26 -9.98
N MET A 56 -5.23 10.36 -9.76
CA MET A 56 -6.23 10.70 -10.77
C MET A 56 -6.05 12.11 -11.35
N ARG A 57 -5.39 13.03 -10.62
CA ARG A 57 -5.09 14.38 -11.10
C ARG A 57 -3.96 14.39 -12.12
N THR A 58 -2.91 13.61 -11.89
CA THR A 58 -1.71 13.60 -12.76
C THR A 58 -1.67 12.44 -13.74
N GLY A 59 -2.52 11.42 -13.55
CA GLY A 59 -2.47 10.16 -14.29
C GLY A 59 -1.33 9.23 -13.85
N LYS A 60 -0.52 9.62 -12.85
CA LYS A 60 0.58 8.78 -12.36
C LYS A 60 0.03 7.52 -11.71
N LEU A 61 0.53 6.37 -12.14
CA LEU A 61 0.19 5.05 -11.61
C LEU A 61 1.45 4.42 -11.02
N ARG A 62 1.30 3.72 -9.89
CA ARG A 62 2.35 2.89 -9.30
C ARG A 62 1.75 1.59 -8.79
N GLU A 63 2.18 0.49 -9.39
CA GLU A 63 1.91 -0.86 -8.89
C GLU A 63 2.89 -1.16 -7.75
N PHE A 64 2.36 -1.56 -6.58
CA PHE A 64 3.18 -1.94 -5.43
C PHE A 64 3.28 -3.46 -5.31
N VAL A 65 2.22 -4.17 -5.68
CA VAL A 65 2.16 -5.63 -5.60
C VAL A 65 1.61 -6.14 -6.91
N ASN A 66 2.27 -7.11 -7.52
CA ASN A 66 1.77 -7.76 -8.73
C ASN A 66 0.79 -8.91 -8.41
N ALA A 67 0.22 -9.52 -9.44
CA ALA A 67 -0.77 -10.60 -9.28
C ALA A 67 -0.25 -11.80 -8.47
N ASP A 68 1.05 -12.11 -8.59
CA ASP A 68 1.72 -13.24 -7.91
C ASP A 68 2.12 -12.92 -6.46
N GLY A 69 1.96 -11.66 -6.03
CA GLY A 69 2.33 -11.21 -4.70
C GLY A 69 3.77 -10.71 -4.57
N GLN A 70 4.47 -10.40 -5.66
CA GLN A 70 5.77 -9.74 -5.60
C GLN A 70 5.60 -8.26 -5.26
N LEU A 71 6.33 -7.77 -4.26
CA LEU A 71 6.43 -6.35 -3.91
C LEU A 71 7.40 -5.64 -4.86
N LEU A 72 6.89 -4.65 -5.60
CA LEU A 72 7.57 -3.91 -6.67
C LEU A 72 8.14 -2.57 -6.16
N VAL A 73 8.91 -2.61 -5.07
CA VAL A 73 9.64 -1.44 -4.56
C VAL A 73 11.15 -1.66 -4.63
N GLU A 74 11.90 -0.57 -4.66
CA GLU A 74 13.36 -0.62 -4.66
C GLU A 74 13.90 -1.02 -3.28
N ASP A 75 15.11 -1.58 -3.20
CA ASP A 75 15.70 -2.01 -1.92
C ASP A 75 15.81 -0.85 -0.92
N LYS A 76 16.14 0.36 -1.40
CA LYS A 76 16.20 1.57 -0.57
C LYS A 76 14.88 1.98 0.06
N ASP A 77 13.75 1.49 -0.48
CA ASP A 77 12.42 1.77 0.04
C ASP A 77 12.04 0.78 1.16
N ILE A 78 12.96 -0.10 1.59
CA ILE A 78 12.81 -1.06 2.68
C ILE A 78 13.99 -0.91 3.65
N ASP A 79 13.71 -0.71 4.93
CA ASP A 79 14.72 -0.71 5.99
C ASP A 79 14.93 -2.14 6.51
N TYR A 80 15.66 -2.94 5.73
CA TYR A 80 15.96 -4.34 6.06
C TYR A 80 16.58 -4.47 7.45
N ASP A 81 17.56 -3.62 7.76
CA ASP A 81 18.26 -3.62 9.04
C ASP A 81 17.31 -3.42 10.22
N SER A 82 16.37 -2.47 10.12
CA SER A 82 15.37 -2.25 11.18
C SER A 82 14.43 -3.44 11.30
N ILE A 83 13.90 -3.95 10.20
CA ILE A 83 13.02 -5.13 10.20
C ILE A 83 13.73 -6.31 10.84
N HIS A 84 14.98 -6.55 10.45
CA HIS A 84 15.76 -7.71 10.88
C HIS A 84 16.07 -7.72 12.37
N ARG A 85 16.10 -6.56 13.01
CA ARG A 85 16.32 -6.41 14.46
C ARG A 85 15.06 -6.55 15.31
N HIS A 86 13.88 -6.29 14.75
CA HIS A 86 12.64 -6.17 15.52
C HIS A 86 11.67 -7.34 15.31
N HIS A 87 11.68 -7.94 14.13
CA HIS A 87 10.81 -9.04 13.78
C HIS A 87 11.58 -10.36 13.90
N ASN A 88 10.89 -11.49 14.08
CA ASN A 88 11.51 -12.80 14.24
C ASN A 88 11.14 -13.79 13.12
N HIS A 89 10.04 -13.56 12.40
CA HIS A 89 9.47 -14.54 11.46
C HIS A 89 9.43 -14.07 9.99
N TYR A 90 9.94 -12.86 9.74
CA TYR A 90 9.82 -12.13 8.47
C TYR A 90 10.64 -12.68 7.29
N HIS A 91 11.64 -13.53 7.53
CA HIS A 91 12.79 -13.75 6.63
C HIS A 91 12.41 -14.04 5.16
N CYS A 92 11.56 -15.03 4.91
CA CYS A 92 11.22 -15.40 3.53
C CYS A 92 10.33 -14.36 2.82
N CYS A 93 9.49 -13.64 3.56
CA CYS A 93 8.61 -12.62 3.00
C CYS A 93 9.38 -11.34 2.69
N VAL A 94 10.20 -10.85 3.61
CA VAL A 94 10.88 -9.57 3.45
C VAL A 94 12.05 -9.65 2.48
N ASP A 95 12.91 -10.66 2.64
CA ASP A 95 14.13 -10.76 1.85
C ASP A 95 13.83 -11.11 0.38
N CYS A 96 12.76 -11.88 0.13
CA CYS A 96 12.28 -12.16 -1.23
C CYS A 96 11.26 -11.13 -1.75
N LYS A 97 10.91 -10.10 -0.95
CA LYS A 97 9.88 -9.10 -1.29
C LYS A 97 8.53 -9.73 -1.68
N ARG A 98 8.05 -10.68 -0.88
CA ARG A 98 6.82 -11.44 -1.14
C ARG A 98 5.69 -11.07 -0.18
N VAL A 99 4.60 -10.58 -0.74
CA VAL A 99 3.34 -10.33 -0.04
C VAL A 99 2.57 -11.65 0.06
N GLU A 100 2.82 -12.37 1.15
CA GLU A 100 2.13 -13.63 1.42
C GLU A 100 0.80 -13.41 2.15
N PHE A 101 0.83 -12.68 3.26
CA PHE A 101 -0.30 -12.63 4.20
C PHE A 101 -1.22 -11.42 4.01
N GLY A 102 -0.69 -10.25 3.66
CA GLY A 102 -1.52 -9.09 3.42
C GLY A 102 -0.76 -7.82 3.05
N PHE A 103 -1.38 -7.01 2.20
CA PHE A 103 -0.91 -5.67 1.85
C PHE A 103 -2.11 -4.73 1.75
N ASN A 104 -2.07 -3.64 2.51
CA ASN A 104 -3.18 -2.70 2.58
C ASN A 104 -2.67 -1.28 2.91
N ARG A 105 -3.59 -0.41 3.32
CA ARG A 105 -3.32 0.98 3.68
C ARG A 105 -3.81 1.29 5.09
N TYR A 106 -3.30 2.39 5.63
CA TYR A 106 -3.68 2.94 6.91
C TYR A 106 -3.90 4.45 6.80
N ASN A 107 -5.07 4.91 7.27
CA ASN A 107 -5.50 6.31 7.38
C ASN A 107 -5.78 7.07 6.06
N ASP A 108 -5.76 6.40 4.90
CA ASP A 108 -5.98 6.97 3.56
C ASP A 108 -5.15 8.26 3.32
N PHE A 109 -5.43 9.02 2.26
CA PHE A 109 -4.62 10.20 1.91
C PHE A 109 -5.09 11.50 2.56
N LYS A 110 -5.76 11.49 3.73
CA LYS A 110 -6.47 12.67 4.29
C LYS A 110 -5.63 13.95 4.39
N ASN A 111 -4.31 13.85 4.61
CA ASN A 111 -3.38 14.98 4.70
C ASN A 111 -2.33 14.98 3.59
N GLY A 112 -2.61 14.35 2.44
CA GLY A 112 -1.65 14.18 1.35
C GLY A 112 -0.59 13.10 1.60
N LEU A 113 -0.68 12.41 2.74
CA LEU A 113 0.14 11.27 3.12
C LEU A 113 -0.76 10.09 3.47
N CYS A 114 -0.29 8.89 3.18
CA CYS A 114 -0.90 7.63 3.57
C CYS A 114 0.20 6.69 4.09
N ALA A 115 -0.15 5.77 4.98
CA ALA A 115 0.74 4.67 5.33
C ALA A 115 0.29 3.41 4.57
N LEU A 116 1.22 2.69 3.94
CA LEU A 116 0.96 1.34 3.45
C LEU A 116 1.40 0.35 4.52
N VAL A 117 0.63 -0.72 4.69
CA VAL A 117 0.92 -1.79 5.65
C VAL A 117 1.16 -3.09 4.89
N TRP A 118 2.22 -3.77 5.25
CA TRP A 118 2.55 -5.11 4.80
C TRP A 118 2.65 -6.02 6.02
N THR A 119 1.74 -6.99 6.10
CA THR A 119 1.82 -8.06 7.11
C THR A 119 2.88 -9.06 6.65
N THR A 120 4.02 -9.06 7.34
CA THR A 120 5.16 -9.94 7.06
C THR A 120 5.02 -11.30 7.74
N TYR A 121 4.25 -11.36 8.83
CA TYR A 121 3.87 -12.61 9.47
C TYR A 121 2.52 -12.43 10.18
N PRO A 122 1.55 -13.33 9.99
CA PRO A 122 0.22 -13.21 10.58
C PRO A 122 0.27 -13.60 12.07
N ASP A 123 -0.77 -13.26 12.84
CA ASP A 123 -0.90 -13.82 14.18
C ASP A 123 -1.07 -15.35 14.12
N GLY A 124 -0.75 -16.02 15.23
CA GLY A 124 -0.74 -17.48 15.29
C GLY A 124 -2.09 -18.16 14.99
N ARG A 125 -3.21 -17.43 15.03
CA ARG A 125 -4.52 -17.97 14.65
C ARG A 125 -4.62 -18.29 13.17
N TYR A 126 -3.80 -17.65 12.36
CA TYR A 126 -3.72 -17.96 10.94
C TYR A 126 -3.33 -19.41 10.67
N PHE A 127 -2.52 -20.01 11.56
CA PHE A 127 -2.05 -21.39 11.44
C PHE A 127 -2.96 -22.41 12.14
N ALA A 128 -4.04 -21.93 12.76
CA ALA A 128 -5.04 -22.80 13.35
C ALA A 128 -5.69 -23.68 12.28
N ASN A 129 -5.81 -24.97 12.56
CA ASN A 129 -6.63 -25.87 11.78
C ASN A 129 -8.14 -25.65 12.08
N GLU A 130 -9.01 -26.41 11.42
CA GLU A 130 -10.47 -26.25 11.51
C GLU A 130 -11.06 -26.45 12.93
N ASP A 131 -10.38 -27.20 13.80
CA ASP A 131 -10.81 -27.41 15.19
C ASP A 131 -10.15 -26.44 16.20
N GLY A 132 -9.38 -25.46 15.70
CA GLY A 132 -8.77 -24.38 16.49
C GLY A 132 -7.47 -24.74 17.19
N PHE A 133 -6.86 -25.88 16.87
CA PHE A 133 -5.55 -26.32 17.34
C PHE A 133 -4.44 -25.96 16.33
N GLY A 134 -3.17 -26.07 16.76
CA GLY A 134 -2.02 -25.73 15.90
C GLY A 134 -1.71 -24.24 15.78
N MET A 135 -2.32 -23.41 16.63
CA MET A 135 -1.99 -21.99 16.69
C MET A 135 -0.58 -21.79 17.23
N GLU A 136 0.13 -20.84 16.65
CA GLU A 136 1.42 -20.40 17.17
C GLU A 136 1.24 -19.34 18.25
N ASP A 137 2.19 -19.24 19.18
CA ASP A 137 2.22 -18.18 20.19
C ASP A 137 3.03 -17.01 19.65
N ASN A 138 2.43 -16.28 18.70
CA ASN A 138 3.05 -15.11 18.09
C ASN A 138 2.03 -14.01 17.79
N ASP A 139 2.50 -12.78 17.93
CA ASP A 139 1.80 -11.60 17.45
C ASP A 139 2.04 -11.41 15.95
N GLU A 140 1.12 -10.68 15.31
CA GLU A 140 1.24 -10.29 13.92
C GLU A 140 2.39 -9.29 13.70
N GLU A 141 3.31 -9.61 12.81
CA GLU A 141 4.42 -8.74 12.43
C GLU A 141 4.04 -7.91 11.20
N LYS A 142 4.10 -6.58 11.34
CA LYS A 142 3.73 -5.62 10.30
C LYS A 142 4.81 -4.59 10.08
N VAL A 143 5.09 -4.31 8.82
CA VAL A 143 5.94 -3.19 8.41
C VAL A 143 5.12 -2.17 7.66
N TYR A 144 5.52 -0.91 7.79
CA TYR A 144 4.80 0.22 7.23
C TYR A 144 5.73 1.12 6.46
N CYS A 145 5.26 1.70 5.36
CA CYS A 145 5.93 2.82 4.70
C CYS A 145 4.99 4.03 4.66
N ILE A 146 5.55 5.24 4.57
CA ILE A 146 4.77 6.45 4.36
C ILE A 146 4.93 6.90 2.90
N ILE A 147 3.80 7.18 2.25
CA ILE A 147 3.72 7.57 0.84
C ILE A 147 3.00 8.91 0.66
N ASN A 148 3.48 9.73 -0.27
CA ASN A 148 2.87 11.02 -0.63
C ASN A 148 1.92 10.92 -1.84
N THR A 149 1.22 12.01 -2.18
CA THR A 149 0.32 12.04 -3.36
C THR A 149 1.03 11.88 -4.70
N ASN A 150 2.36 12.04 -4.75
CA ASN A 150 3.15 11.74 -5.95
C ASN A 150 3.48 10.24 -6.06
N LEU A 151 2.92 9.41 -5.19
CA LEU A 151 3.17 7.97 -5.11
C LEU A 151 4.62 7.61 -4.78
N GLU A 152 5.33 8.51 -4.10
CA GLU A 152 6.72 8.32 -3.64
C GLU A 152 6.74 7.89 -2.19
N ILE A 153 7.55 6.88 -1.90
CA ILE A 153 7.81 6.44 -0.53
C ILE A 153 8.77 7.48 0.07
N ILE A 154 8.31 8.15 1.12
CA ILE A 154 9.08 9.18 1.85
C ILE A 154 9.64 8.66 3.17
N VAL A 155 9.09 7.55 3.66
CA VAL A 155 9.63 6.77 4.79
C VAL A 155 9.62 5.31 4.36
N PRO A 156 10.78 4.63 4.28
CA PRO A 156 10.90 3.22 3.90
C PRO A 156 10.06 2.29 4.76
N PHE A 157 9.74 1.11 4.21
CA PHE A 157 9.10 0.03 4.97
C PHE A 157 9.93 -0.34 6.19
N GLN A 158 9.34 -0.17 7.37
CA GLN A 158 9.94 -0.47 8.67
C GLN A 158 8.87 -0.77 9.72
N PRO A 159 9.23 -1.42 10.84
CA PRO A 159 8.32 -1.56 11.98
C PRO A 159 7.88 -0.20 12.51
N MET A 160 6.61 -0.05 12.89
CA MET A 160 6.08 1.19 13.47
C MET A 160 5.08 0.90 14.59
N ASP A 161 5.42 1.29 15.82
CA ASP A 161 4.54 1.13 16.99
C ASP A 161 3.30 2.05 16.93
N ASP A 162 3.50 3.32 16.53
CA ASP A 162 2.42 4.30 16.37
C ASP A 162 2.48 5.00 15.01
N VAL A 163 1.83 4.38 14.03
CA VAL A 163 1.70 4.90 12.65
C VAL A 163 1.03 6.29 12.63
N LYS A 164 0.08 6.59 13.52
CA LYS A 164 -0.56 7.92 13.56
C LYS A 164 0.43 8.99 14.03
N SER A 165 1.27 8.68 15.01
CA SER A 165 2.32 9.59 15.46
C SER A 165 3.33 9.86 14.35
N VAL A 166 3.80 8.81 13.66
CA VAL A 166 4.72 8.94 12.52
C VAL A 166 4.12 9.82 11.42
N LEU A 167 2.87 9.55 10.99
CA LEU A 167 2.18 10.38 9.99
C LEU A 167 2.07 11.85 10.41
N ARG A 168 1.81 12.14 11.70
CA ARG A 168 1.77 13.52 12.22
C ARG A 168 3.15 14.18 12.18
N SER A 169 4.19 13.47 12.60
CA SER A 169 5.57 13.97 12.62
C SER A 169 6.06 14.31 11.21
N VAL A 170 5.88 13.38 10.27
CA VAL A 170 6.25 13.57 8.86
C VAL A 170 5.49 14.75 8.25
N ASN A 171 4.17 14.83 8.46
CA ASN A 171 3.38 15.96 7.97
C ASN A 171 3.84 17.31 8.56
N SER A 172 4.29 17.34 9.82
CA SER A 172 4.84 18.56 10.43
C SER A 172 6.18 18.96 9.84
N PHE A 173 7.01 17.99 9.43
CA PHE A 173 8.32 18.26 8.84
C PHE A 173 8.19 18.93 7.46
N PHE A 174 7.27 18.45 6.61
CA PHE A 174 7.05 18.99 5.27
C PHE A 174 6.24 20.31 5.22
N LYS A 175 5.67 20.74 6.35
CA LYS A 175 4.94 22.02 6.46
C LYS A 175 5.79 23.20 6.96
N ARG A 176 7.03 22.93 7.36
CA ARG A 176 8.00 23.97 7.74
C ARG A 176 8.74 24.47 6.51
#